data_AF-A0A0Q6S783-F1
#
_entry.id   AF-A0A0Q6S783-F1
#
_cell.length_a   1.000
_cell.length_b   1.000
_cell.length_c   1.000
_cell.angle_alpha   90.00
_cell.angle_beta   90.00
_cell.angle_gamma   90.00
#
_symmetry.space_group_name_H-M   'P 1'
#
loop_
_entity.id
_entity.type
_entity.pdbx_description
1 polymer ?
#
loop_
_entity_poly.entity_id
_entity_poly.type
_entity_poly.pdbx_seq_one_letter_code
_entity_poly.pdbx_strand_id
1 'polypeptide(L)'
;MAANRYQEGPCFPDSGLTIGSAARGGGIALGRTALVYDHLVQGTLVLASRRIMPSPTAYYAICKLGRENDPAIRMFCDWVRIEAETLMHEVRERFPSMAFSTEE
;
A
#
# COMPACT_ATOMS: atom_id res chain seq x y z
N MET A 1 27.20 8.06 21.06
CA MET A 1 26.04 8.05 20.14
C MET A 1 26.35 7.08 19.02
N ALA A 2 25.67 5.95 18.94
CA ALA A 2 25.84 5.01 17.83
C ALA A 2 25.27 5.68 16.57
N ALA A 3 26.12 5.89 15.55
CA ALA A 3 25.66 6.37 14.24
C ALA A 3 24.58 5.39 13.73
N ASN A 4 23.42 5.91 13.36
CA ASN A 4 22.30 5.12 12.86
C ASN A 4 22.71 4.47 11.53
N ARG A 5 23.21 3.23 11.60
CA ARG A 5 23.71 2.44 10.44
C ARG A 5 22.63 2.12 9.39
N TYR A 6 21.40 2.61 9.59
CA TYR A 6 20.28 2.50 8.64
C TYR A 6 20.30 3.57 7.53
N GLN A 7 21.27 4.50 7.51
CA GLN A 7 21.35 5.57 6.50
C GLN A 7 22.38 5.36 5.39
N GLU A 8 22.93 4.15 5.22
CA GLU A 8 23.76 3.82 4.05
C GLU A 8 22.87 3.56 2.82
N GLY A 9 22.14 4.59 2.36
CA GLY A 9 21.29 4.48 1.18
C GLY A 9 20.45 5.73 0.87
N PRO A 10 19.90 5.85 -0.35
CA PRO A 10 19.02 6.96 -0.72
C PRO A 10 17.76 7.00 0.16
N CYS A 11 17.48 8.16 0.75
CA CYS A 11 16.21 8.43 1.41
C CYS A 11 15.31 9.24 0.47
N PHE A 12 14.06 8.81 0.34
CA PHE A 12 13.06 9.51 -0.46
C PHE A 12 12.02 10.17 0.45
N PRO A 13 11.50 11.35 0.07
CA PRO A 13 10.56 12.09 0.91
C PRO A 13 9.15 11.49 0.90
N ASP A 14 8.81 10.65 -0.07
CA ASP A 14 7.51 10.00 -0.19
C ASP A 14 7.59 8.58 -0.79
N SER A 15 6.49 7.85 -0.64
CA SER A 15 6.37 6.48 -1.13
C SER A 15 6.41 6.36 -2.65
N GLY A 16 5.90 7.35 -3.39
CA GLY A 16 5.88 7.33 -4.85
C GLY A 16 7.29 7.38 -5.43
N LEU A 17 8.16 8.26 -4.91
CA LEU A 17 9.57 8.32 -5.30
C LEU A 17 10.33 7.03 -4.93
N THR A 18 10.03 6.47 -3.76
CA THR A 18 10.60 5.19 -3.31
C THR A 18 10.23 4.05 -4.27
N ILE A 19 8.94 3.90 -4.58
CA ILE A 19 8.39 2.89 -5.49
C ILE A 19 8.96 3.08 -6.91
N GLY A 20 8.97 4.33 -7.40
CA GLY A 20 9.49 4.66 -8.72
C GLY A 20 10.98 4.37 -8.86
N SER A 21 11.78 4.56 -7.80
CA SER A 21 13.19 4.17 -7.78
C SER A 21 13.35 2.65 -7.93
N ALA A 22 12.60 1.86 -7.14
CA ALA A 22 12.63 0.40 -7.23
C ALA A 22 12.19 -0.10 -8.63
N ALA A 23 11.13 0.49 -9.20
CA ALA A 23 10.63 0.13 -10.54
C ALA A 23 11.66 0.38 -11.65
N ARG A 24 12.62 1.29 -11.44
CA ARG A 24 13.74 1.55 -12.37
C ARG A 24 15.00 0.74 -12.06
N GLY A 25 14.92 -0.26 -11.19
CA GLY A 25 16.05 -1.09 -10.79
C GLY A 25 16.94 -0.47 -9.71
N GLY A 26 16.49 0.59 -9.03
CA GLY A 26 17.22 1.24 -7.95
C GLY A 26 17.26 0.46 -6.63
N GLY A 27 16.69 -0.75 -6.58
CA GLY A 27 16.72 -1.64 -5.41
C GLY A 27 15.34 -2.21 -5.06
N ILE A 28 15.15 -2.51 -3.77
CA ILE A 28 13.89 -3.05 -3.21
C ILE A 28 13.19 -1.94 -2.42
N ALA A 29 11.87 -1.86 -2.54
CA ALA A 29 11.03 -0.95 -1.76
C ALA A 29 9.96 -1.71 -0.98
N LEU A 30 9.66 -1.24 0.23
CA LEU A 30 8.44 -1.59 0.94
C LEU A 30 7.34 -0.60 0.52
N GLY A 31 6.31 -1.09 -0.16
CA GLY A 31 5.20 -0.30 -0.64
C GLY A 31 3.86 -0.77 -0.05
N ARG A 32 2.89 0.14 0.01
CA ARG A 32 1.49 -0.22 0.28
C ARG A 32 0.93 -0.93 -0.94
N THR A 33 0.16 -2.00 -0.72
CA THR A 33 -0.50 -2.76 -1.81
C THR A 33 -1.22 -1.85 -2.79
N ALA A 34 -1.99 -0.88 -2.30
CA ALA A 34 -2.72 0.08 -3.13
C ALA A 34 -1.84 0.98 -4.02
N LEU A 35 -0.57 1.18 -3.67
CA LEU A 35 0.36 2.01 -4.45
C LEU A 35 1.21 1.19 -5.42
N VAL A 36 1.33 -0.12 -5.22
CA VAL A 36 2.20 -0.99 -6.02
C VAL A 36 1.43 -1.95 -6.92
N TYR A 37 0.11 -2.07 -6.75
CA TYR A 37 -0.71 -3.03 -7.48
C TYR A 37 -0.55 -2.92 -9.00
N ASP A 38 -0.72 -1.72 -9.56
CA ASP A 38 -0.57 -1.51 -11.01
C ASP A 38 0.83 -1.86 -11.50
N HIS A 39 1.86 -1.52 -10.72
CA HIS A 39 3.24 -1.89 -11.04
C HIS A 39 3.45 -3.40 -11.06
N LEU A 40 2.82 -4.15 -10.15
CA LEU A 40 2.86 -5.60 -10.12
C LEU A 40 2.09 -6.21 -11.30
N VAL A 41 0.92 -5.65 -11.64
CA VAL A 41 0.11 -6.09 -12.78
C VAL A 41 0.86 -5.87 -14.10
N GLN A 42 1.51 -4.72 -14.25
CA GLN A 42 2.31 -4.37 -15.43
C GLN A 42 3.68 -5.07 -15.46
N GLY A 43 4.10 -5.72 -14.38
CA GLY A 43 5.41 -6.38 -14.26
C GLY A 43 6.60 -5.42 -14.16
N THR A 44 6.35 -4.12 -13.91
CA THR A 44 7.43 -3.14 -13.63
C THR A 44 7.98 -3.30 -12.21
N LEU A 45 7.21 -3.93 -11.32
CA LEU A 45 7.66 -4.46 -10.05
C LEU A 45 7.33 -5.94 -9.95
N VAL A 46 8.10 -6.63 -9.11
CA VAL A 46 7.85 -8.02 -8.70
C VAL A 46 7.89 -8.11 -7.18
N LEU A 47 7.23 -9.13 -6.62
CA LEU A 47 7.30 -9.39 -5.19
C LEU A 47 8.71 -9.87 -4.80
N ALA A 48 9.42 -9.05 -4.03
CA ALA A 48 10.74 -9.41 -3.49
C ALA A 48 10.67 -10.48 -2.39
N SER A 49 9.51 -10.66 -1.76
CA SER A 49 9.26 -11.64 -0.69
C SER A 49 7.81 -12.12 -0.72
N ARG A 50 7.56 -13.32 -0.19
CA ARG A 50 6.22 -13.89 0.00
C ARG A 50 5.54 -13.42 1.29
N ARG A 51 6.29 -12.76 2.18
CA ARG A 51 5.77 -12.26 3.47
C ARG A 51 5.18 -10.87 3.28
N ILE A 52 3.93 -10.70 3.68
CA ILE A 52 3.32 -9.37 3.83
C ILE A 52 3.54 -8.93 5.27
N MET A 53 4.06 -7.72 5.43
CA MET A 53 4.17 -7.11 6.75
C MET A 53 2.88 -6.37 7.08
N PRO A 54 2.26 -6.64 8.25
CA PRO A 54 1.14 -5.84 8.70
C PRO A 54 1.58 -4.39 8.85
N SER A 55 0.67 -3.49 8.52
CA SER A 55 0.90 -2.07 8.68
C SER A 55 0.52 -1.63 10.10
N PRO A 56 1.35 -0.81 10.77
CA PRO A 56 0.93 -0.14 12.00
C PRO A 56 -0.11 0.97 11.75
N THR A 57 -0.38 1.35 10.49
CA THR A 57 -1.28 2.46 10.12
C THR A 57 -2.24 2.09 8.99
N ALA A 58 -3.39 2.73 8.92
CA ALA A 58 -4.40 2.52 7.88
C ALA A 58 -4.76 3.83 7.16
N TYR A 59 -5.40 3.70 5.99
CA TYR A 59 -6.02 4.83 5.30
C TYR A 59 -7.46 5.01 5.80
N TYR A 60 -7.87 6.25 6.03
CA TYR A 60 -9.20 6.58 6.55
C TYR A 60 -9.92 7.55 5.63
N ALA A 61 -11.17 7.24 5.28
CA ALA A 61 -12.10 8.20 4.69
C ALA A 61 -12.76 9.00 5.83
N ILE A 62 -12.49 10.30 5.89
CA ILE A 62 -12.97 11.19 6.96
C ILE A 62 -13.84 12.30 6.39
N CYS A 63 -14.88 12.68 7.13
CA CYS A 63 -15.74 13.82 6.79
C CYS A 63 -15.96 14.69 8.03
N LYS A 64 -16.48 15.91 7.81
CA LYS A 64 -16.82 16.81 8.91
C LYS A 64 -17.93 16.19 9.77
N LEU A 65 -17.75 16.23 11.08
CA LEU A 65 -18.75 15.76 12.05
C LEU A 65 -20.13 16.39 11.78
N GLY A 66 -21.17 15.56 11.75
CA GLY A 66 -22.55 15.94 11.46
C GLY A 66 -22.90 15.92 9.97
N ARG A 67 -21.96 15.60 9.08
CA ARG A 67 -22.18 15.46 7.64
C ARG A 67 -22.12 14.02 7.14
N GLU A 68 -21.96 13.05 8.02
CA GLU A 68 -21.88 11.62 7.68
C GLU A 68 -23.13 11.11 6.93
N ASN A 69 -24.28 11.75 7.12
CA ASN A 69 -25.55 11.40 6.48
C ASN A 69 -25.85 12.19 5.21
N ASP A 70 -24.97 13.12 4.81
CA ASP A 70 -25.09 13.80 3.52
C ASP A 70 -25.02 12.74 2.40
N PRO A 71 -26.02 12.64 1.50
CA PRO A 71 -26.08 11.59 0.49
C PRO A 71 -24.82 11.50 -0.37
N ALA A 72 -24.19 12.64 -0.70
CA ALA A 72 -22.99 12.65 -1.52
C ALA A 72 -21.77 12.12 -0.77
N ILE A 73 -21.62 12.49 0.51
CA ILE A 73 -20.53 12.02 1.37
C ILE A 73 -20.68 10.52 1.61
N ARG A 74 -21.90 10.07 1.95
CA ARG A 74 -22.18 8.65 2.18
C ARG A 74 -21.87 7.83 0.92
N MET A 75 -22.39 8.27 -0.23
CA MET A 75 -22.14 7.59 -1.51
C MET A 75 -20.65 7.47 -1.82
N PHE A 76 -19.87 8.54 -1.62
CA PHE A 76 -18.43 8.50 -1.85
C PHE A 76 -17.71 7.56 -0.87
N CYS A 77 -18.01 7.65 0.42
CA CYS A 77 -17.40 6.78 1.44
C CYS A 77 -17.73 5.31 1.19
N ASP A 78 -18.96 5.00 0.81
CA ASP A 78 -19.39 3.63 0.49
C ASP A 78 -18.69 3.15 -0.78
N TRP A 79 -18.59 3.98 -1.81
CA TRP A 79 -17.83 3.66 -3.03
C TRP A 79 -16.35 3.37 -2.73
N VAL A 80 -15.65 4.23 -1.99
CA VAL A 80 -14.23 4.01 -1.64
C VAL A 80 -14.02 2.71 -0.88
N ARG A 81 -14.94 2.34 0.02
CA ARG A 81 -14.87 1.05 0.74
C ARG A 81 -15.00 -0.13 -0.23
N ILE A 82 -15.96 -0.08 -1.14
CA ILE A 82 -16.17 -1.12 -2.16
C ILE A 82 -14.94 -1.25 -3.06
N GLU A 83 -14.34 -0.14 -3.50
CA GLU A 83 -13.12 -0.17 -4.30
C GLU A 83 -11.95 -0.77 -3.52
N ALA A 84 -11.80 -0.42 -2.24
CA ALA A 84 -10.75 -0.98 -1.39
C ALA A 84 -10.93 -2.51 -1.19
N GLU A 85 -12.16 -2.98 -0.99
CA GLU A 85 -12.48 -4.40 -0.89
C GLU A 85 -12.23 -5.13 -2.21
N THR A 86 -12.66 -4.56 -3.32
CA THR A 86 -12.44 -5.07 -4.68
C THR A 86 -10.94 -5.23 -4.95
N LEU A 87 -10.15 -4.19 -4.69
CA LEU A 87 -8.70 -4.24 -4.84
C LEU A 87 -8.08 -5.36 -3.99
N MET A 88 -8.46 -5.49 -2.72
CA MET A 88 -7.91 -6.54 -1.85
C MET A 88 -8.30 -7.95 -2.32
N HIS A 89 -9.49 -8.10 -2.91
CA HIS A 89 -9.91 -9.35 -3.54
C HIS A 89 -9.03 -9.69 -4.74
N GLU A 90 -8.87 -8.76 -5.68
CA GLU A 90 -8.04 -8.95 -6.88
C GLU A 90 -6.58 -9.27 -6.54
N VAL A 91 -6.03 -8.57 -5.54
CA VAL A 91 -4.68 -8.83 -5.04
C VAL A 91 -4.55 -10.28 -4.56
N ARG A 92 -5.53 -10.77 -3.79
CA ARG A 92 -5.51 -12.13 -3.24
C ARG A 92 -5.64 -13.19 -4.33
N GLU A 93 -6.46 -12.94 -5.34
CA GLU A 93 -6.63 -13.85 -6.47
C GLU A 93 -5.38 -13.91 -7.35
N ARG A 94 -4.79 -12.75 -7.67
CA ARG A 94 -3.67 -12.66 -8.62
C ARG A 94 -2.33 -12.97 -7.99
N PHE A 95 -2.17 -12.71 -6.70
CA PHE A 95 -0.94 -12.95 -5.96
C PHE A 95 -1.20 -13.86 -4.75
N PRO A 96 -1.60 -15.14 -4.95
CA PRO A 96 -1.93 -16.05 -3.86
C PRO A 96 -0.72 -16.42 -2.98
N SER A 97 0.49 -16.16 -3.47
CA SER A 97 1.75 -16.37 -2.74
C SER A 97 2.04 -15.29 -1.69
N MET A 98 1.22 -14.23 -1.65
CA MET A 98 1.32 -13.15 -0.67
C MET A 98 0.63 -13.62 0.62
N ALA A 99 1.40 -14.22 1.52
CA ALA A 99 0.88 -14.68 2.81
C ALA A 99 0.67 -13.45 3.71
N PHE A 100 -0.60 -13.12 3.99
CA PHE A 100 -0.95 -12.22 5.09
C PHE A 100 -0.59 -12.97 6.37
N SER A 101 0.50 -12.57 7.01
CA SER A 101 0.83 -13.07 8.33
C SER A 101 -0.28 -12.61 9.29
N THR A 102 -1.19 -13.51 9.63
CA THR A 102 -1.97 -13.43 10.86
C THR A 102 -0.95 -13.67 11.97
N GLU A 103 -0.46 -12.62 12.63
CA GLU A 103 0.36 -12.79 13.83
C GLU A 103 -0.54 -12.95 15.05
N GLU A 104 -0.24 -13.99 15.84
CA GLU A 104 -0.50 -14.09 17.29
C GLU A 104 0.19 -12.95 18.05
#